data_AF-A0A553SRE0-F1
#
_entry.id   AF-A0A553SRE0-F1
#
_cell.length_a   1.000
_cell.length_b   1.000
_cell.length_c   1.000
_cell.angle_alpha   90.00
_cell.angle_beta   90.00
_cell.angle_gamma   90.00
#
_symmetry.space_group_name_H-M   'P 1'
#
loop_
_entity.id
_entity.type
_entity.pdbx_description
1 polymer ?
#
loop_
_entity_poly.entity_id
_entity_poly.type
_entity_poly.pdbx_seq_one_letter_code
_entity_poly.pdbx_strand_id
1 'polypeptide(L)' 'MMLPDLYSKLAIAPLCIFVLIMAILYLLLKFKDKGFFAFMLKIYAVFIIVNYVIALYFRFIGLNKLF' A
#
# COMPACT_ATOMS: atom_id res chain seq x y z
N MET A 1 -11.72 9.21 15.24
CA MET A 1 -11.44 9.82 13.92
C MET A 1 -12.27 9.08 12.89
N MET A 2 -12.88 9.81 11.95
CA MET A 2 -13.61 9.17 10.84
C MET A 2 -12.59 8.36 10.01
N LEU A 3 -12.95 7.13 9.61
CA LEU A 3 -12.14 6.24 8.76
C LEU A 3 -11.34 6.96 7.64
N PRO A 4 -11.91 7.92 6.87
CA PRO A 4 -11.17 8.61 5.81
C PRO A 4 -9.99 9.46 6.30
N ASP A 5 -10.08 10.11 7.47
CA ASP A 5 -8.98 10.92 8.02
C ASP A 5 -7.79 10.05 8.43
N LEU A 6 -8.07 8.86 8.97
CA LEU A 6 -7.03 7.93 9.39
C LEU A 6 -6.29 7.34 8.19
N TYR A 7 -7.04 6.96 7.14
CA TYR A 7 -6.46 6.48 5.87
C TYR A 7 -5.65 7.56 5.15
N SER A 8 -6.12 8.81 5.14
CA SER A 8 -5.40 9.93 4.52
C SER A 8 -4.03 10.19 5.19
N LYS A 9 -3.98 10.12 6.53
CA LYS A 9 -2.71 10.21 7.29
C LYS A 9 -1.80 9.01 7.05
N LEU A 10 -2.38 7.82 6.87
CA LEU A 10 -1.63 6.60 6.59
C LEU A 10 -0.85 6.69 5.27
N ALA A 11 -1.41 7.34 4.25
CA ALA A 11 -0.74 7.57 2.96
C ALA A 11 0.53 8.45 3.06
N ILE A 12 0.65 9.28 4.11
CA ILE A 12 1.82 10.15 4.35
C ILE A 12 2.82 9.46 5.28
N ALA A 13 2.37 8.46 6.03
CA ALA A 13 3.20 7.84 7.06
C ALA A 13 4.46 7.22 6.42
N PRO A 14 5.67 7.57 6.89
CA PRO A 14 6.91 7.10 6.31
C PRO A 14 7.02 5.56 6.36
N LEU A 15 6.45 4.95 7.41
CA LEU A 15 6.32 3.50 7.53
C LEU A 15 5.51 2.88 6.38
N CYS A 16 4.41 3.50 5.97
CA CYS A 16 3.56 2.97 4.91
C CYS A 16 4.28 3.01 3.55
N ILE A 17 5.03 4.08 3.29
CA ILE A 17 5.87 4.23 2.10
C ILE A 17 7.01 3.20 2.11
N PHE A 18 7.68 3.02 3.25
CA PHE A 18 8.76 2.04 3.38
C PHE A 18 8.27 0.60 3.15
N VAL A 19 7.12 0.24 3.73
CA VAL A 19 6.50 -1.07 3.52
C VAL A 19 6.11 -1.27 2.06
N LEU A 20 5.63 -0.22 1.36
CA LEU A 20 5.34 -0.27 -0.07
C LEU A 20 6.60 -0.56 -0.91
N ILE A 21 7.69 0.14 -0.62
CA ILE A 21 8.98 -0.04 -1.32
C ILE A 21 9.48 -1.47 -1.10
N MET A 22 9.42 -1.97 0.14
CA MET A 22 9.81 -3.35 0.46
C MET A 22 8.93 -4.38 -0.25
N ALA A 23 7.62 -4.14 -0.36
CA ALA A 23 6.68 -5.01 -1.07
C ALA A 23 6.98 -5.07 -2.59
N ILE A 24 7.28 -3.93 -3.21
CA ILE A 24 7.67 -3.85 -4.62
C ILE A 24 9.02 -4.54 -4.85
N LEU A 25 10.00 -4.28 -3.99
CA LEU A 25 11.32 -4.91 -4.06
C LEU A 25 11.23 -6.43 -3.89
N TYR A 26 10.38 -6.90 -2.98
CA TYR A 26 10.10 -8.31 -2.80
C TYR A 26 9.52 -8.94 -4.07
N LEU A 27 8.52 -8.32 -4.68
CA LEU A 27 7.94 -8.78 -5.94
C LEU A 27 8.97 -8.86 -7.06
N LEU A 28 9.87 -7.87 -7.15
CA LEU A 28 10.92 -7.81 -8.17
C LEU A 28 11.97 -8.92 -7.98
N LEU A 29 12.51 -9.07 -6.77
CA LEU A 29 13.56 -10.05 -6.45
C LEU A 29 13.04 -11.49 -6.46
N LYS A 30 11.79 -11.70 -6.06
CA LYS A 30 11.16 -13.03 -5.97
C LYS A 30 10.21 -13.33 -7.13
N PHE A 31 10.29 -12.59 -8.23
CA PHE A 31 9.42 -12.79 -9.39
C PHE A 31 9.46 -14.23 -9.92
N LYS A 32 10.67 -14.81 -10.01
CA LYS A 32 10.93 -16.15 -10.56
C LYS A 32 10.74 -17.29 -9.54
N ASP A 33 10.58 -16.96 -8.25
CA ASP A 33 10.38 -17.95 -7.19
C ASP A 33 8.96 -18.52 -7.23
N LYS A 34 8.84 -19.85 -7.24
CA LYS A 34 7.58 -20.61 -7.38
C LYS A 34 7.10 -21.29 -6.08
N GLY A 35 7.78 -21.07 -4.94
CA GLY A 35 7.40 -21.67 -3.67
C GLY A 35 6.06 -21.14 -3.13
N PHE A 36 5.32 -21.98 -2.38
CA PHE A 36 4.03 -21.62 -1.77
C PHE A 36 4.12 -20.39 -0.85
N PHE A 37 5.18 -20.30 -0.04
CA PHE A 37 5.44 -19.11 0.79
C PHE A 37 5.70 -17.85 -0.03
N ALA A 38 6.40 -17.97 -1.17
CA ALA A 38 6.62 -16.84 -2.06
C ALA A 38 5.31 -16.38 -2.73
N PHE A 39 4.41 -17.31 -3.04
CA PHE A 39 3.08 -17.00 -3.57
C PHE A 39 2.21 -16.25 -2.54
N MET A 40 2.15 -16.72 -1.30
CA MET A 40 1.45 -16.03 -0.20
C MET A 40 1.97 -14.60 0.00
N LEU A 41 3.29 -14.42 0.00
CA LEU A 41 3.90 -13.10 0.16
C LEU A 41 3.67 -12.18 -1.06
N LYS A 42 3.59 -12.73 -2.28
CA LYS A 42 3.19 -11.97 -3.47
C LYS A 42 1.76 -11.45 -3.35
N ILE A 43 0.82 -12.28 -2.91
CA ILE A 43 -0.57 -11.84 -2.66
C ILE A 43 -0.61 -10.75 -1.60
N TYR A 44 0.13 -10.91 -0.52
CA TYR A 44 0.23 -9.91 0.54
C TYR A 44 0.80 -8.58 0.03
N ALA A 45 1.84 -8.63 -0.81
CA ALA A 45 2.42 -7.44 -1.43
C ALA A 45 1.39 -6.71 -2.32
N VAL A 46 0.61 -7.44 -3.13
CA VAL A 46 -0.48 -6.87 -3.92
C VAL A 46 -1.54 -6.23 -3.02
N PHE A 47 -1.92 -6.88 -1.92
CA PHE A 47 -2.87 -6.33 -0.95
C PHE A 47 -2.39 -5.01 -0.34
N ILE A 48 -1.10 -4.90 -0.02
CA ILE A 48 -0.50 -3.65 0.48
C ILE A 48 -0.54 -2.55 -0.58
N ILE A 49 -0.19 -2.86 -1.83
CA ILE A 49 -0.24 -1.89 -2.92
C ILE A 49 -1.66 -1.36 -3.12
N VAL A 50 -2.66 -2.23 -3.14
CA VAL A 50 -4.08 -1.84 -3.27
C VAL A 50 -4.52 -0.97 -2.09
N ASN A 51 -4.17 -1.34 -0.86
CA ASN A 51 -4.48 -0.53 0.32
C ASN A 51 -3.85 0.85 0.26
N TYR A 52 -2.62 0.96 -0.24
CA TYR A 52 -1.97 2.24 -0.42
C TYR A 52 -2.66 3.10 -1.50
N VAL A 53 -3.08 2.51 -2.61
CA VAL A 53 -3.86 3.22 -3.65
C VAL A 53 -5.18 3.73 -3.09
N ILE A 54 -5.86 2.93 -2.26
CA ILE A 54 -7.10 3.35 -1.57
C ILE A 54 -6.81 4.51 -0.59
N ALA A 55 -5.73 4.43 0.18
CA ALA A 55 -5.31 5.51 1.07
C ALA A 55 -4.99 6.80 0.29
N LEU A 56 -4.33 6.67 -0.86
CA LEU A 56 -4.06 7.76 -1.79
C LEU A 56 -5.37 8.38 -2.32
N TYR A 57 -6.33 7.53 -2.71
CA TYR A 57 -7.65 7.96 -3.20
C TYR A 57 -8.43 8.75 -2.15
N PHE A 58 -8.47 8.28 -0.90
CA PHE A 58 -9.08 9.03 0.21
C PHE A 58 -8.38 10.36 0.46
N ARG A 59 -7.06 10.42 0.29
CA ARG A 59 -6.30 11.66 0.41
C ARG A 59 -6.65 12.64 -0.71
N PHE A 60 -6.71 12.21 -1.96
CA PHE A 60 -7.09 13.07 -3.09
C PHE A 60 -8.54 13.53 -3.04
N ILE A 61 -9.48 12.68 -2.61
CA ILE A 61 -10.88 13.07 -2.39
C ILE A 61 -11.02 14.01 -1.19
N GLY A 62 -10.28 13.77 -0.11
CA GLY A 62 -10.21 14.70 1.01
C GLY A 62 -9.63 16.06 0.61
N LEU A 63 -8.64 16.08 -0.29
CA LEU A 63 -8.06 17.30 -0.86
C LEU A 63 -9.06 18.04 -1.76
N ASN A 64 -9.83 17.31 -2.58
CA ASN A 64 -10.82 17.87 -3.51
C ASN A 64 -12.08 18.41 -2.80
N LYS A 65 -12.33 18.02 -1.54
CA LYS A 65 -13.37 18.64 -0.69
C LYS A 65 -12.93 19.97 -0.06
N LEU A 66 -11.66 20.32 -0.18
CA LEU A 66 -11.03 21.50 0.43
C LEU A 66 -10.84 22.65 -0.58
N PHE A 67 -11.15 22.42 -1.86
CA PHE A 67 -11.18 23.41 -2.94
C PHE A 67 -12.61 23.68 -3.39
#